data_AF-A0A653N9T6-F1
#
_entry.id   AF-A0A653N9T6-F1
#
_cell.length_a   1.000
_cell.length_b   1.000
_cell.length_c   1.000
_cell.angle_alpha   90.00
_cell.angle_beta   90.00
_cell.angle_gamma   90.00
#
_symmetry.space_group_name_H-M   'P 1'
#
loop_
_entity.id
_entity.type
_entity.pdbx_description
1 polymer ?
#
loop_
_entity_poly.entity_id
_entity_poly.type
_entity_poly.pdbx_seq_one_letter_code
_entity_poly.pdbx_strand_id
1 'polypeptide(L)'
;MMKSLIISKMMLKMWQQEMYKLFDTQTKRIIVVLFFLFAVTMGAIIGYSFTGVFMKAFLNGDERSLGLLVVSMAINASIFTSLLFVLIKVRTPEQDRFSMQLSWFPLSTFQKSLGYFIPMVTVVTGLVLFFIGILLLPNFIAQGIGIFFILTFFLMVLLQSLFVLTLLQLIYNVTYLLVLKLKLPLQKFAAIFVLLVLVVAYGMTHFDINQIQQSYVQFDYHLMYFTAPFFLAAQGMSPDGVNYAILILFISLSAGGAFISLALMPIMAEKKALTFLHKLPFSSSKKWSLIVKEIKSQVRNEENILNFLILLIVILFVRYQFAFRFEGEAFFVLCALAGLTAFNSFGNDKRMLGMYKTFGLRSREVALYKFLGLLLVGVIQIVLFMITTLTLPDQIWIVLIGAAVLVNATALFYVVGILLPLDRNNPYTGIFSFGALILIMIPIVFIGNYVIGESSQMLQWLLVAGFECLLIFAIYKGFSWRYSHDSTS
;
A
#
# COMPACT_ATOMS: atom_id res chain seq x y z
N MET A 1 21.48 28.41 -3.25
CA MET A 1 20.50 27.40 -2.79
C MET A 1 20.44 26.28 -3.82
N MET A 2 20.64 25.00 -3.45
CA MET A 2 20.65 23.90 -4.42
C MET A 2 19.29 23.82 -5.14
N LYS A 3 19.29 23.86 -6.48
CA LYS A 3 18.07 23.90 -7.31
C LYS A 3 17.13 22.72 -7.03
N SER A 4 17.66 21.55 -6.63
CA SER A 4 16.88 20.37 -6.22
C SER A 4 16.04 20.58 -4.96
N LEU A 5 16.54 21.36 -3.99
CA LEU A 5 15.79 21.69 -2.76
C LEU A 5 14.63 22.65 -3.03
N ILE A 6 14.80 23.56 -4.01
CA ILE A 6 13.71 24.45 -4.45
C ILE A 6 12.58 23.63 -5.09
N ILE A 7 12.93 22.65 -5.92
CA ILE A 7 11.97 21.71 -6.52
C ILE A 7 11.26 20.88 -5.43
N SER A 8 12.01 20.35 -4.47
CA SER A 8 11.47 19.62 -3.33
C SER A 8 10.50 20.48 -2.49
N LYS A 9 10.84 21.74 -2.21
CA LYS A 9 9.95 22.68 -1.51
C LYS A 9 8.69 22.99 -2.31
N MET A 10 8.81 23.15 -3.63
CA MET A 10 7.66 23.39 -4.52
C MET A 10 6.73 22.18 -4.54
N MET A 11 7.29 20.96 -4.59
CA MET A 11 6.55 19.70 -4.47
C MET A 11 5.78 19.64 -3.15
N LEU A 12 6.46 19.83 -2.00
CA LEU A 12 5.83 19.82 -0.69
C LEU A 12 4.71 20.86 -0.57
N LYS A 13 4.89 22.06 -1.14
CA LYS A 13 3.86 23.11 -1.13
C LYS A 13 2.64 22.74 -1.98
N MET A 14 2.85 22.14 -3.16
CA MET A 14 1.75 21.60 -3.97
C MET A 14 0.99 20.51 -3.21
N TRP A 15 1.71 19.62 -2.51
CA TRP A 15 1.07 18.58 -1.70
C TRP A 15 0.21 19.17 -0.58
N GLN A 16 0.74 20.16 0.13
CA GLN A 16 -0.03 20.86 1.17
C GLN A 16 -1.31 21.46 0.59
N GLN A 17 -1.23 22.14 -0.56
CA GLN A 17 -2.40 22.75 -1.21
C GLN A 17 -3.45 21.72 -1.62
N GLU A 18 -3.04 20.56 -2.11
CA GLU A 18 -3.96 19.48 -2.48
C GLU A 18 -4.63 18.84 -1.25
N MET A 19 -3.88 18.64 -0.16
CA MET A 19 -4.44 18.21 1.11
C MET A 19 -5.47 19.22 1.65
N TYR A 20 -5.19 20.52 1.52
CA TYR A 20 -6.15 21.55 1.88
C TYR A 20 -7.42 21.54 1.02
N LYS A 21 -7.34 21.16 -0.26
CA LYS A 21 -8.53 20.96 -1.11
C LYS A 21 -9.36 19.77 -0.70
N LEU A 22 -8.72 18.66 -0.28
CA LEU A 22 -9.43 17.47 0.22
C LEU A 22 -10.18 17.78 1.52
N PHE A 23 -9.59 18.60 2.38
CA PHE A 23 -10.19 19.06 3.63
C PHE A 23 -10.70 20.50 3.52
N ASP A 24 -11.59 20.74 2.55
CA ASP A 24 -12.18 22.05 2.25
C ASP A 24 -12.96 22.66 3.43
N THR A 25 -13.61 21.82 4.23
CA THR A 25 -14.54 22.21 5.30
C THR A 25 -13.96 21.90 6.67
N GLN A 26 -14.22 22.79 7.65
CA GLN A 26 -13.80 22.58 9.04
C GLN A 26 -14.35 21.28 9.61
N THR A 27 -15.59 20.92 9.27
CA THR A 27 -16.23 19.67 9.70
C THR A 27 -15.47 18.44 9.20
N LYS A 28 -15.06 18.40 7.93
CA LYS A 28 -14.23 17.30 7.39
C LYS A 28 -12.87 17.23 8.08
N ARG A 29 -12.22 18.37 8.37
CA ARG A 29 -10.95 18.41 9.11
C ARG A 29 -11.09 17.82 10.50
N ILE A 30 -12.08 18.25 11.25
CA ILE A 30 -12.33 17.76 12.62
C ILE A 30 -12.61 16.27 12.61
N ILE A 31 -13.47 15.77 11.71
CA ILE A 31 -13.79 14.34 11.58
C ILE A 31 -12.52 13.54 11.27
N VAL A 32 -11.68 14.00 10.35
CA VAL A 32 -10.45 13.30 9.95
C VAL A 32 -9.43 13.29 11.08
N VAL A 33 -9.29 14.39 11.82
CA VAL A 33 -8.39 14.47 12.98
C VAL A 33 -8.87 13.56 14.11
N LEU A 34 -10.16 13.59 14.45
CA LEU A 34 -10.73 12.69 15.46
C LEU A 34 -10.59 11.23 15.06
N PHE A 35 -10.83 10.91 13.79
CA PHE A 35 -10.66 9.57 13.25
C PHE A 35 -9.20 9.12 13.29
N PHE A 36 -8.26 9.99 12.90
CA PHE A 36 -6.83 9.69 12.95
C PHE A 36 -6.36 9.47 14.39
N LEU A 37 -6.77 10.33 15.33
CA LEU A 37 -6.47 10.15 16.75
C LEU A 37 -7.01 8.82 17.27
N PHE A 38 -8.27 8.50 16.97
CA PHE A 38 -8.86 7.21 17.34
C PHE A 38 -8.08 6.02 16.77
N ALA A 39 -7.71 6.05 15.49
CA ALA A 39 -6.93 4.99 14.85
C ALA A 39 -5.53 4.83 15.47
N VAL A 40 -4.85 5.95 15.79
CA VAL A 40 -3.54 5.94 16.45
C VAL A 40 -3.66 5.37 17.86
N THR A 41 -4.66 5.79 18.64
CA THR A 41 -4.89 5.28 19.99
C THR A 41 -5.19 3.78 19.98
N MET A 42 -6.07 3.32 19.08
CA MET A 42 -6.36 1.90 18.93
C MET A 42 -5.11 1.11 18.50
N GLY A 43 -4.36 1.62 17.52
CA GLY A 43 -3.09 1.02 17.08
C GLY A 43 -2.07 0.90 18.21
N ALA A 44 -1.98 1.91 19.08
CA ALA A 44 -1.08 1.91 20.23
C ALA A 44 -1.49 0.89 21.30
N ILE A 45 -2.79 0.77 21.60
CA ILE A 45 -3.31 -0.24 22.54
C ILE A 45 -3.03 -1.65 22.00
N ILE A 46 -3.29 -1.88 20.72
CA ILE A 46 -3.02 -3.17 20.07
C ILE A 46 -1.53 -3.48 20.11
N GLY A 47 -0.69 -2.52 19.73
CA GLY A 47 0.77 -2.62 19.77
C GLY A 47 1.29 -2.99 21.16
N TYR A 48 0.77 -2.35 22.20
CA TYR A 48 1.10 -2.67 23.60
C TYR A 48 0.76 -4.13 23.95
N SER A 49 -0.43 -4.60 23.57
CA SER A 49 -0.85 -5.98 23.89
C SER A 49 0.04 -7.03 23.21
N PHE A 50 0.42 -6.82 21.95
CA PHE A 50 1.21 -7.77 21.17
C PHE A 50 2.71 -7.74 21.51
N THR A 51 3.28 -6.53 21.60
CA THR A 51 4.73 -6.36 21.84
C THR A 51 5.08 -6.52 23.32
N GLY A 52 4.11 -6.38 24.23
CA GLY A 52 4.28 -6.48 25.68
C GLY A 52 4.88 -7.81 26.13
N VAL A 53 4.50 -8.91 25.47
CA VAL A 53 4.98 -10.26 25.79
C VAL A 53 6.47 -10.42 25.50
N PHE A 54 6.91 -9.95 24.32
CA PHE A 54 8.33 -10.01 23.91
C PHE A 54 9.22 -9.12 24.77
N MET A 55 8.77 -7.91 25.10
CA MET A 55 9.56 -6.99 25.92
C MET A 55 9.72 -7.45 27.36
N LYS A 56 8.70 -8.07 27.95
CA LYS A 56 8.80 -8.67 29.29
C LYS A 56 9.78 -9.83 29.31
N ALA A 57 9.81 -10.67 28.27
CA ALA A 57 10.78 -11.75 28.15
C ALA A 57 12.22 -11.23 28.07
N PHE A 58 12.47 -10.17 27.29
CA PHE A 58 13.78 -9.52 27.23
C PHE A 58 14.21 -8.91 28.57
N LEU A 59 13.33 -8.17 29.25
CA LEU A 59 13.67 -7.54 30.53
C LEU A 59 13.97 -8.56 31.65
N ASN A 60 13.56 -9.81 31.47
CA ASN A 60 13.89 -10.92 32.36
C ASN A 60 15.26 -11.57 32.04
N GLY A 61 16.07 -10.97 31.16
CA GLY A 61 17.45 -11.40 30.88
C GLY A 61 17.63 -12.29 29.66
N ASP A 62 16.61 -12.44 28.81
CA ASP A 62 16.72 -13.24 27.58
C ASP A 62 17.24 -12.40 26.40
N GLU A 63 18.55 -12.46 26.15
CA GLU A 63 19.21 -11.76 25.03
C GLU A 63 18.69 -12.23 23.65
N ARG A 64 18.25 -13.50 23.55
CA ARG A 64 17.64 -14.04 22.32
C ARG A 64 16.37 -13.29 21.96
N SER A 65 15.57 -12.93 22.95
CA SER A 65 14.34 -12.17 22.76
C SER A 65 14.62 -10.77 22.17
N LEU A 66 15.73 -10.13 22.54
CA LEU A 66 16.13 -8.85 21.92
C LEU A 66 16.60 -9.03 20.49
N GLY A 67 17.49 -9.99 20.23
CA GLY A 67 17.97 -10.29 18.89
C GLY A 67 16.81 -10.54 17.92
N LEU A 68 15.84 -11.35 18.35
CA LEU A 68 14.62 -11.64 17.58
C LEU A 68 13.75 -10.40 17.38
N LEU A 69 13.57 -9.55 18.40
CA LEU A 69 12.81 -8.30 18.27
C LEU A 69 13.45 -7.38 17.23
N VAL A 70 14.77 -7.17 17.31
CA VAL A 70 15.52 -6.27 16.43
C VAL A 70 15.46 -6.76 14.99
N VAL A 71 15.72 -8.06 14.78
CA VAL A 71 15.67 -8.68 13.45
C VAL A 71 14.25 -8.65 12.89
N SER A 72 13.23 -8.99 13.69
CA SER A 72 11.82 -8.91 13.29
C SER A 72 11.42 -7.49 12.88
N MET A 73 11.85 -6.49 13.63
CA MET A 73 11.50 -5.09 13.35
C MET A 73 12.25 -4.53 12.15
N ALA A 74 13.49 -4.97 11.91
CA ALA A 74 14.22 -4.64 10.69
C ALA A 74 13.58 -5.31 9.45
N ILE A 75 13.13 -6.57 9.58
CA ILE A 75 12.34 -7.27 8.54
C ILE A 75 11.06 -6.49 8.25
N ASN A 76 10.30 -6.11 9.28
CA ASN A 76 9.06 -5.34 9.13
C ASN A 76 9.32 -3.99 8.46
N ALA A 77 10.38 -3.27 8.87
CA ALA A 77 10.79 -2.02 8.23
C ALA A 77 11.10 -2.23 6.74
N SER A 78 11.80 -3.31 6.39
CA SER A 78 12.11 -3.67 4.99
C SER A 78 10.87 -3.99 4.18
N ILE A 79 9.92 -4.75 4.72
CA ILE A 79 8.65 -5.09 4.07
C ILE A 79 7.80 -3.83 3.86
N PHE A 80 7.59 -3.02 4.90
CA PHE A 80 6.81 -1.79 4.79
C PHE A 80 7.44 -0.79 3.83
N THR A 81 8.77 -0.63 3.86
CA THR A 81 9.50 0.24 2.93
C THR A 81 9.32 -0.25 1.50
N SER A 82 9.40 -1.55 1.25
CA SER A 82 9.24 -2.14 -0.08
C SER A 82 7.82 -1.94 -0.62
N LEU A 83 6.80 -2.20 0.21
CA LEU A 83 5.40 -2.01 -0.16
C LEU A 83 5.11 -0.53 -0.44
N LEU A 84 5.51 0.39 0.44
CA LEU A 84 5.31 1.82 0.26
C LEU A 84 6.07 2.34 -0.98
N PHE A 85 7.30 1.88 -1.21
CA PHE A 85 8.07 2.23 -2.39
C PHE A 85 7.33 1.86 -3.68
N VAL A 86 6.88 0.61 -3.78
CA VAL A 86 6.08 0.13 -4.92
C VAL A 86 4.84 1.01 -5.05
N LEU A 87 4.01 1.11 -4.01
CA LEU A 87 2.77 1.89 -4.07
C LEU A 87 2.96 3.33 -4.54
N ILE A 88 3.98 4.02 -4.04
CA ILE A 88 4.29 5.40 -4.45
C ILE A 88 4.72 5.43 -5.92
N LYS A 89 5.64 4.56 -6.33
CA LYS A 89 6.11 4.53 -7.73
C LYS A 89 4.95 4.25 -8.67
N VAL A 90 4.05 3.36 -8.31
CA VAL A 90 2.88 2.98 -9.09
C VAL A 90 1.96 4.15 -9.32
N ARG A 91 1.61 4.84 -8.24
CA ARG A 91 0.65 5.94 -8.29
C ARG A 91 1.23 7.19 -8.94
N THR A 92 2.54 7.44 -8.83
CA THR A 92 3.23 8.60 -9.45
C THR A 92 3.22 8.53 -10.98
N PRO A 93 2.37 9.28 -11.71
CA PRO A 93 2.31 9.18 -13.17
C PRO A 93 3.66 9.55 -13.80
N GLU A 94 4.00 8.91 -14.93
CA GLU A 94 5.23 9.21 -15.70
C GLU A 94 5.27 10.69 -16.15
N GLN A 95 4.10 11.29 -16.33
CA GLN A 95 3.90 12.69 -16.72
C GLN A 95 2.98 13.38 -15.72
N ASP A 96 3.46 13.67 -14.51
CA ASP A 96 2.79 14.69 -13.70
C ASP A 96 2.83 16.01 -14.48
N ARG A 97 1.75 16.81 -14.43
CA ARG A 97 1.78 18.19 -14.95
C ARG A 97 3.02 18.96 -14.49
N PHE A 98 3.49 18.62 -13.28
CA PHE A 98 4.70 19.16 -12.69
C PHE A 98 5.99 18.68 -13.37
N SER A 99 6.09 17.42 -13.83
CA SER A 99 7.26 16.94 -14.58
C SER A 99 7.30 17.55 -15.98
N MET A 100 6.13 17.76 -16.59
CA MET A 100 5.99 18.48 -17.85
C MET A 100 6.38 19.96 -17.71
N GLN A 101 5.91 20.65 -16.66
CA GLN A 101 6.30 22.03 -16.36
C GLN A 101 7.78 22.16 -16.00
N LEU A 102 8.34 21.21 -15.24
CA LEU A 102 9.77 21.15 -14.95
C LEU A 102 10.62 20.83 -16.17
N SER A 103 10.08 20.14 -17.17
CA SER A 103 10.77 19.88 -18.43
C SER A 103 11.12 21.17 -19.18
N TRP A 104 10.30 22.22 -19.03
CA TRP A 104 10.49 23.53 -19.65
C TRP A 104 11.58 24.38 -18.99
N PHE A 105 12.03 24.01 -17.78
CA PHE A 105 13.15 24.69 -17.12
C PHE A 105 14.50 24.06 -17.50
N PRO A 106 15.56 24.88 -17.71
CA PRO A 106 16.92 24.43 -18.04
C PRO A 106 17.63 23.87 -16.80
N LEU A 107 17.13 22.75 -16.30
CA LEU A 107 17.66 22.00 -15.16
C LEU A 107 18.18 20.65 -15.65
N SER A 108 19.26 20.14 -15.05
CA SER A 108 19.77 18.81 -15.39
C SER A 108 18.79 17.71 -14.96
N THR A 109 18.81 16.57 -15.67
CA THR A 109 18.04 15.37 -15.34
C THR A 109 18.23 14.96 -13.88
N PHE A 110 19.48 14.97 -13.40
CA PHE A 110 19.83 14.68 -12.01
C PHE A 110 19.16 15.64 -11.01
N GLN A 111 19.15 16.95 -11.28
CA GLN A 111 18.53 17.92 -10.37
C GLN A 111 17.01 17.72 -10.28
N LYS A 112 16.37 17.41 -11.42
CA LYS A 112 14.94 17.11 -11.46
C LYS A 112 14.66 15.81 -10.69
N SER A 113 15.34 14.72 -11.01
CA SER A 113 15.11 13.41 -10.40
C SER A 113 15.43 13.38 -8.89
N LEU A 114 16.49 14.06 -8.46
CA LEU A 114 16.80 14.26 -7.04
C LEU A 114 15.71 15.07 -6.31
N GLY A 115 15.18 16.12 -6.95
CA GLY A 115 14.08 16.93 -6.42
C GLY A 115 12.78 16.13 -6.19
N TYR A 116 12.52 15.10 -7.01
CA TYR A 116 11.41 14.15 -6.81
C TYR A 116 11.71 13.07 -5.76
N PHE A 117 12.96 12.62 -5.68
CA PHE A 117 13.36 11.53 -4.79
C PHE A 117 13.33 11.95 -3.31
N ILE A 118 13.79 13.18 -2.98
CA ILE A 118 13.88 13.64 -1.59
C ILE A 118 12.51 13.61 -0.86
N PRO A 119 11.44 14.24 -1.38
CA PRO A 119 10.14 14.18 -0.73
C PRO A 119 9.60 12.74 -0.59
N MET A 120 9.82 11.89 -1.59
CA MET A 120 9.42 10.48 -1.54
C MET A 120 10.14 9.73 -0.41
N VAL A 121 11.46 9.89 -0.29
CA VAL A 121 12.26 9.30 0.79
C VAL A 121 11.69 9.71 2.14
N THR A 122 11.46 11.02 2.35
CA THR A 122 10.94 11.56 3.60
C THR A 122 9.56 11.00 3.96
N VAL A 123 8.66 10.85 2.98
CA VAL A 123 7.32 10.28 3.23
C VAL A 123 7.41 8.81 3.58
N VAL A 124 8.20 8.01 2.84
CA VAL A 124 8.31 6.56 3.11
C VAL A 124 8.93 6.33 4.48
N THR A 125 10.09 6.92 4.76
CA THR A 125 10.78 6.70 6.03
C THR A 125 9.98 7.25 7.21
N GLY A 126 9.33 8.42 7.03
CA GLY A 126 8.45 9.00 8.03
C GLY A 126 7.25 8.11 8.36
N LEU A 127 6.60 7.52 7.35
CA LEU A 127 5.48 6.59 7.58
C LEU A 127 5.93 5.29 8.25
N VAL A 128 7.07 4.70 7.83
CA VAL A 128 7.60 3.48 8.46
C VAL A 128 7.93 3.73 9.93
N LEU A 129 8.61 4.84 10.24
CA LEU A 129 8.88 5.24 11.63
C LEU A 129 7.60 5.48 12.42
N PHE A 130 6.59 6.10 11.81
CA PHE A 130 5.30 6.34 12.44
C PHE A 130 4.58 5.02 12.79
N PHE A 131 4.51 4.06 11.86
CA PHE A 131 3.89 2.76 12.10
C PHE A 131 4.60 1.96 13.20
N ILE A 132 5.93 1.85 13.12
CA ILE A 132 6.73 1.16 14.13
C ILE A 132 6.65 1.90 15.48
N GLY A 133 6.59 3.23 15.44
CA GLY A 133 6.40 4.09 16.60
C GLY A 133 5.09 3.80 17.34
N ILE A 134 3.97 3.77 16.63
CA ILE A 134 2.67 3.43 17.23
C ILE A 134 2.71 2.05 17.91
N LEU A 135 3.36 1.08 17.28
CA LEU A 135 3.38 -0.30 17.77
C LEU A 135 4.26 -0.49 19.02
N LEU A 136 5.43 0.15 19.07
CA LEU A 136 6.46 -0.14 20.08
C LEU A 136 6.67 0.94 21.13
N LEU A 137 6.51 2.22 20.77
CA LEU A 137 6.79 3.34 21.67
C LEU A 137 5.97 3.27 22.98
N PRO A 138 4.65 2.94 22.96
CA PRO A 138 3.88 2.84 24.20
C PRO A 138 4.46 1.79 25.16
N ASN A 139 4.96 0.68 24.62
CA ASN A 139 5.50 -0.41 25.42
C ASN A 139 6.90 -0.08 25.95
N PHE A 140 7.76 0.56 25.14
CA PHE A 140 9.06 1.04 25.61
C PHE A 140 8.92 2.02 26.79
N ILE A 141 7.94 2.92 26.72
CA ILE A 141 7.64 3.86 27.80
C ILE A 141 7.09 3.14 29.04
N ALA A 142 6.09 2.26 28.86
CA ALA A 142 5.44 1.55 29.96
C ALA A 142 6.40 0.62 30.73
N GLN A 143 7.40 0.07 30.04
CA GLN A 143 8.41 -0.82 30.62
C GLN A 143 9.64 -0.07 31.16
N GLY A 144 9.68 1.26 31.09
CA GLY A 144 10.77 2.07 31.65
C GLY A 144 12.10 1.93 30.89
N ILE A 145 12.05 1.68 29.58
CA ILE A 145 13.27 1.50 28.77
C ILE A 145 14.01 2.83 28.61
N GLY A 146 15.34 2.80 28.73
CA GLY A 146 16.19 3.98 28.63
C GLY A 146 16.10 4.69 27.28
N ILE A 147 16.18 6.03 27.31
CA ILE A 147 16.10 6.88 26.10
C ILE A 147 17.14 6.51 25.05
N PHE A 148 18.35 6.10 25.47
CA PHE A 148 19.42 5.67 24.56
C PHE A 148 19.02 4.46 23.71
N PHE A 149 18.38 3.45 24.32
CA PHE A 149 17.87 2.28 23.62
C PHE A 149 16.81 2.68 22.60
N ILE A 150 15.86 3.53 23.01
CA ILE A 150 14.77 3.99 22.13
C ILE A 150 15.36 4.73 20.91
N LEU A 151 16.29 5.65 21.14
CA LEU A 151 16.90 6.45 20.07
C LEU A 151 17.69 5.59 19.08
N THR A 152 18.56 4.71 19.59
CA THR A 152 19.36 3.81 18.75
C THR A 152 18.48 2.82 17.97
N PHE A 153 17.37 2.36 18.56
CA PHE A 153 16.41 1.48 17.89
C PHE A 153 15.74 2.17 16.70
N PHE A 154 15.20 3.38 16.89
CA PHE A 154 14.59 4.14 15.78
C PHE A 154 15.62 4.59 14.74
N LEU A 155 16.88 4.83 15.13
CA LEU A 155 17.96 5.11 14.19
C LEU A 155 18.26 3.90 13.30
N MET A 156 18.27 2.69 13.86
CA MET A 156 18.40 1.46 13.08
C MET A 156 17.23 1.30 12.11
N VAL A 157 15.99 1.49 12.56
CA VAL A 157 14.81 1.44 11.67
C VAL A 157 14.93 2.45 10.52
N LEU A 158 15.37 3.67 10.81
CA LEU A 158 15.61 4.71 9.79
C LEU A 158 16.69 4.26 8.79
N LEU A 159 17.81 3.74 9.29
CA LEU A 159 18.92 3.27 8.44
C LEU A 159 18.49 2.11 7.55
N GLN A 160 17.76 1.12 8.10
CA GLN A 160 17.21 -0.01 7.34
C GLN A 160 16.28 0.48 6.23
N SER A 161 15.38 1.40 6.57
CA SER A 161 14.41 1.95 5.61
C SER A 161 15.11 2.72 4.49
N LEU A 162 16.14 3.52 4.81
CA LEU A 162 16.94 4.22 3.81
C LEU A 162 17.69 3.25 2.90
N PHE A 163 18.35 2.24 3.47
CA PHE A 163 19.09 1.23 2.74
C PHE A 163 18.20 0.47 1.73
N VAL A 164 17.06 -0.04 2.20
CA VAL A 164 16.10 -0.77 1.34
C VAL A 164 15.55 0.16 0.26
N LEU A 165 15.22 1.40 0.60
CA LEU A 165 14.69 2.36 -0.37
C LEU A 165 15.71 2.74 -1.45
N THR A 166 16.99 2.93 -1.10
CA THR A 166 18.05 3.18 -2.09
C THR A 166 18.30 1.96 -2.97
N LEU A 167 18.29 0.76 -2.38
CA LEU A 167 18.45 -0.48 -3.12
C LEU A 167 17.31 -0.70 -4.14
N LEU A 168 16.05 -0.54 -3.70
CA LEU A 168 14.88 -0.66 -4.59
C LEU A 168 14.88 0.41 -5.69
N GLN A 169 15.29 1.64 -5.36
CA GLN A 169 15.41 2.70 -6.35
C GLN A 169 16.47 2.39 -7.41
N LEU A 170 17.61 1.82 -7.00
CA LEU A 170 18.65 1.36 -7.91
C LEU A 170 18.12 0.26 -8.84
N ILE A 171 17.51 -0.80 -8.28
CA ILE A 171 16.97 -1.92 -9.06
C ILE A 171 15.91 -1.40 -10.04
N TYR A 172 14.94 -0.60 -9.57
CA TYR A 172 13.90 -0.01 -10.41
C TYR A 172 14.50 0.79 -11.59
N ASN A 173 15.49 1.65 -11.32
CA ASN A 173 16.11 2.47 -12.34
C ASN A 173 16.86 1.63 -13.39
N VAL A 174 17.62 0.62 -12.95
CA VAL A 174 18.34 -0.30 -13.85
C VAL A 174 17.37 -1.09 -14.70
N THR A 175 16.34 -1.68 -14.10
CA THR A 175 15.31 -2.42 -14.83
C THR A 175 14.57 -1.54 -15.82
N TYR A 176 14.22 -0.31 -15.43
CA TYR A 176 13.57 0.64 -16.32
C TYR A 176 14.43 0.94 -17.56
N LEU A 177 15.75 1.16 -17.38
CA LEU A 177 16.68 1.38 -18.50
C LEU A 177 16.79 0.15 -19.41
N LEU A 178 16.82 -1.06 -18.85
CA LEU A 178 16.83 -2.30 -19.62
C LEU A 178 15.55 -2.47 -20.45
N VAL A 179 14.39 -2.27 -19.83
CA VAL A 179 13.08 -2.35 -20.50
C VAL A 179 12.97 -1.32 -21.62
N LEU A 180 13.49 -0.11 -21.41
CA LEU A 180 13.54 0.95 -22.41
C LEU A 180 14.41 0.55 -23.61
N LYS A 181 15.58 -0.05 -23.38
CA LYS A 181 16.42 -0.60 -24.45
C LYS A 181 15.72 -1.72 -25.22
N LEU A 182 14.92 -2.54 -24.56
CA LEU A 182 14.14 -3.63 -25.16
C LEU A 182 12.89 -3.15 -25.91
N LYS A 183 12.56 -1.85 -25.88
CA LYS A 183 11.39 -1.24 -26.53
C LYS A 183 10.05 -1.91 -26.16
N LEU A 184 9.95 -2.48 -24.96
CA LEU A 184 8.71 -3.06 -24.46
C LEU A 184 7.67 -1.95 -24.20
N PRO A 185 6.37 -2.20 -24.46
CA PRO A 185 5.31 -1.28 -24.07
C PRO A 185 5.24 -1.20 -22.53
N LEU A 186 4.73 -0.08 -21.99
CA LEU A 186 4.45 0.10 -20.56
C LEU A 186 5.71 -0.05 -19.69
N GLN A 187 6.73 0.77 -19.99
CA GLN A 187 8.09 0.61 -19.46
C GLN A 187 8.16 0.63 -17.92
N LYS A 188 7.46 1.59 -17.29
CA LYS A 188 7.34 1.65 -15.83
C LYS A 188 6.67 0.41 -15.24
N PHE A 189 5.63 -0.12 -15.90
CA PHE A 189 4.90 -1.28 -15.39
C PHE A 189 5.75 -2.54 -15.43
N ALA A 190 6.48 -2.76 -16.52
CA ALA A 190 7.42 -3.87 -16.62
C ALA A 190 8.55 -3.73 -15.58
N ALA A 191 9.07 -2.52 -15.36
CA ALA A 191 10.10 -2.29 -14.34
C ALA A 191 9.61 -2.58 -12.91
N ILE A 192 8.39 -2.13 -12.56
CA ILE A 192 7.78 -2.41 -11.26
C ILE A 192 7.44 -3.90 -11.11
N PHE A 193 6.96 -4.54 -12.17
CA PHE A 193 6.65 -5.98 -12.14
C PHE A 193 7.91 -6.82 -11.88
N VAL A 194 9.00 -6.56 -12.60
CA VAL A 194 10.29 -7.24 -12.38
C VAL A 194 10.83 -6.97 -10.98
N LEU A 195 10.78 -5.73 -10.50
CA LEU A 195 11.17 -5.40 -9.12
C LEU A 195 10.37 -6.25 -8.12
N LEU A 196 9.06 -6.38 -8.32
CA LEU A 196 8.21 -7.10 -7.39
C LEU A 196 8.46 -8.61 -7.41
N VAL A 197 8.67 -9.18 -8.60
CA VAL A 197 9.09 -10.58 -8.75
C VAL A 197 10.43 -10.82 -8.05
N LEU A 198 11.40 -9.90 -8.18
CA LEU A 198 12.70 -10.02 -7.51
C LEU A 198 12.57 -9.96 -5.98
N VAL A 199 11.79 -9.04 -5.43
CA VAL A 199 11.55 -8.92 -3.98
C VAL A 199 10.92 -10.20 -3.44
N VAL A 200 9.93 -10.75 -4.15
CA VAL A 200 9.25 -11.97 -3.73
C VAL A 200 10.13 -13.20 -3.90
N ALA A 201 10.84 -13.33 -5.01
CA ALA A 201 11.79 -14.43 -5.22
C ALA A 201 12.87 -14.43 -4.13
N TYR A 202 13.42 -13.26 -3.79
CA TYR A 202 14.38 -13.12 -2.69
C TYR A 202 13.78 -13.54 -1.35
N GLY A 203 12.54 -13.13 -1.08
CA GLY A 203 11.79 -13.59 0.09
C GLY A 203 11.65 -15.12 0.11
N MET A 204 11.33 -15.75 -1.03
CA MET A 204 11.14 -17.20 -1.08
C MET A 204 12.43 -17.97 -0.84
N THR A 205 13.55 -17.50 -1.41
CA THR A 205 14.81 -18.24 -1.35
C THR A 205 15.58 -18.05 -0.04
N HIS A 206 15.37 -16.93 0.67
CA HIS A 206 16.19 -16.58 1.84
C HIS A 206 15.42 -16.49 3.16
N PHE A 207 14.08 -16.47 3.15
CA PHE A 207 13.31 -16.39 4.40
C PHE A 207 13.21 -17.74 5.11
N ASP A 208 14.23 -18.11 5.89
CA ASP A 208 14.26 -19.28 6.77
C ASP A 208 14.20 -18.87 8.25
N ILE A 209 13.17 -19.36 8.96
CA ILE A 209 12.94 -19.07 10.38
C ILE A 209 14.13 -19.55 11.23
N ASN A 210 14.76 -20.67 10.89
CA ASN A 210 15.87 -21.21 11.67
C ASN A 210 17.11 -20.32 11.57
N GLN A 211 17.39 -19.80 10.38
CA GLN A 211 18.49 -18.85 10.14
C GLN A 211 18.23 -17.52 10.86
N ILE A 212 17.00 -17.00 10.74
CA ILE A 212 16.57 -15.78 11.45
C ILE A 212 16.72 -15.95 12.97
N GLN A 213 16.38 -17.13 13.52
CA GLN A 213 16.54 -17.40 14.93
C GLN A 213 18.00 -17.49 15.39
N GLN A 214 18.93 -17.83 14.52
CA GLN A 214 20.37 -17.91 14.85
C GLN A 214 21.14 -16.62 14.51
N SER A 215 20.52 -15.71 13.77
CA SER A 215 21.13 -14.47 13.27
C SER A 215 21.67 -13.51 14.35
N TYR A 216 21.18 -13.63 15.59
CA TYR A 216 21.68 -12.85 16.73
C TYR A 216 22.99 -13.41 17.31
N VAL A 217 23.29 -14.69 17.05
CA VAL A 217 24.53 -15.36 17.46
C VAL A 217 25.57 -15.24 16.35
N GLN A 218 25.21 -15.67 15.14
CA GLN A 218 26.08 -15.59 13.96
C GLN A 218 25.37 -14.84 12.85
N PHE A 219 25.93 -13.71 12.43
CA PHE A 219 25.29 -12.86 11.44
C PHE A 219 25.53 -13.35 10.00
N ASP A 220 24.46 -13.43 9.21
CA ASP A 220 24.42 -14.05 7.88
C ASP A 220 24.27 -13.05 6.72
N TYR A 221 24.44 -11.74 6.98
CA TYR A 221 24.40 -10.67 5.97
C TYR A 221 23.10 -10.62 5.14
N HIS A 222 21.97 -11.00 5.74
CA HIS A 222 20.67 -10.94 5.05
C HIS A 222 20.20 -9.49 4.84
N LEU A 223 19.70 -9.18 3.63
CA LEU A 223 19.27 -7.82 3.25
C LEU A 223 18.09 -7.28 4.07
N MET A 224 17.21 -8.15 4.59
CA MET A 224 15.99 -7.74 5.31
C MET A 224 16.26 -7.21 6.72
N TYR A 225 17.41 -7.55 7.32
CA TYR A 225 17.82 -7.07 8.64
C TYR A 225 19.29 -6.63 8.65
N PHE A 226 19.76 -6.13 7.51
CA PHE A 226 21.16 -5.79 7.25
C PHE A 226 21.75 -4.79 8.26
N THR A 227 20.92 -3.94 8.85
CA THR A 227 21.35 -2.92 9.82
C THR A 227 21.20 -3.35 11.30
N ALA A 228 20.59 -4.50 11.57
CA ALA A 228 20.40 -5.02 12.93
C ALA A 228 21.70 -5.08 13.76
N PRO A 229 22.86 -5.48 13.21
CA PRO A 229 24.11 -5.52 13.98
C PRO A 229 24.55 -4.17 14.54
N PHE A 230 24.25 -3.04 13.87
CA PHE A 230 24.61 -1.72 14.40
C PHE A 230 23.87 -1.40 15.70
N PHE A 231 22.60 -1.79 15.80
CA PHE A 231 21.83 -1.63 17.02
C PHE A 231 22.36 -2.56 18.12
N LEU A 232 22.54 -3.84 17.81
CA LEU A 232 23.01 -4.83 18.77
C LEU A 232 24.40 -4.47 19.32
N ALA A 233 25.31 -3.98 18.47
CA ALA A 233 26.62 -3.46 18.89
C ALA A 233 26.50 -2.23 19.81
N ALA A 234 25.58 -1.31 19.53
CA ALA A 234 25.34 -0.15 20.39
C ALA A 234 24.80 -0.54 21.78
N GLN A 235 24.17 -1.71 21.91
CA GLN A 235 23.72 -2.28 23.17
C GLN A 235 24.74 -3.25 23.80
N GLY A 236 25.94 -3.40 23.22
CA GLY A 236 27.01 -4.28 23.74
C GLY A 236 26.86 -5.76 23.40
N MET A 237 25.91 -6.13 22.53
CA MET A 237 25.61 -7.51 22.12
C MET A 237 25.99 -7.75 20.65
N SER A 238 27.24 -7.47 20.26
CA SER A 238 27.66 -7.64 18.86
C SER A 238 27.62 -9.12 18.44
N PRO A 239 26.88 -9.49 17.37
CA PRO A 239 26.88 -10.86 16.87
C PRO A 239 28.27 -11.28 16.36
N ASP A 240 28.57 -12.57 16.46
CA ASP A 240 29.83 -13.12 15.97
C ASP A 240 29.88 -13.12 14.44
N GLY A 241 31.08 -12.90 13.88
CA GLY A 241 31.33 -12.92 12.43
C GLY A 241 30.92 -11.64 11.67
N VAL A 242 30.45 -10.59 12.37
CA VAL A 242 30.09 -9.31 11.74
C VAL A 242 31.32 -8.51 11.34
N ASN A 243 31.40 -8.18 10.05
CA ASN A 243 32.36 -7.23 9.50
C ASN A 243 31.64 -5.92 9.17
N TYR A 244 31.73 -4.96 10.09
CA TYR A 244 31.08 -3.66 9.95
C TYR A 244 31.60 -2.85 8.74
N ALA A 245 32.83 -3.07 8.29
CA ALA A 245 33.36 -2.39 7.11
C ALA A 245 32.62 -2.84 5.84
N ILE A 246 32.31 -4.13 5.72
CA ILE A 246 31.52 -4.67 4.60
C ILE A 246 30.09 -4.10 4.63
N LEU A 247 29.47 -4.04 5.83
CA LEU A 247 28.13 -3.45 5.99
C LEU A 247 28.09 -1.99 5.52
N ILE A 248 29.03 -1.16 6.00
CA ILE A 248 29.12 0.26 5.64
C ILE A 248 29.39 0.42 4.15
N LEU A 249 30.29 -0.37 3.58
CA LEU A 249 30.59 -0.35 2.15
C LEU A 249 29.35 -0.66 1.31
N PHE A 250 28.60 -1.70 1.66
CA PHE A 250 27.42 -2.11 0.90
C PHE A 250 26.29 -1.06 0.98
N ILE A 251 26.05 -0.49 2.16
CA ILE A 251 25.09 0.61 2.33
C ILE A 251 25.52 1.81 1.47
N SER A 252 26.80 2.18 1.51
CA SER A 252 27.35 3.30 0.74
C SER A 252 27.27 3.07 -0.77
N LEU A 253 27.56 1.85 -1.24
CA LEU A 253 27.41 1.47 -2.65
C LEU A 253 25.96 1.50 -3.11
N SER A 254 25.02 1.03 -2.29
CA SER A 254 23.59 1.08 -2.63
C SER A 254 23.09 2.52 -2.76
N ALA A 255 23.51 3.41 -1.85
CA ALA A 255 23.20 4.84 -1.90
C ALA A 255 23.85 5.50 -3.13
N GLY A 256 25.16 5.32 -3.32
CA GLY A 256 25.91 5.87 -4.44
C GLY A 256 25.36 5.41 -5.79
N GLY A 257 25.08 4.11 -5.94
CA GLY A 257 24.44 3.55 -7.12
C GLY A 257 23.07 4.14 -7.39
N ALA A 258 22.23 4.29 -6.36
CA ALA A 258 20.93 4.94 -6.49
C ALA A 258 21.09 6.38 -7.01
N PHE A 259 22.01 7.18 -6.46
CA PHE A 259 22.28 8.54 -6.94
C PHE A 259 22.80 8.59 -8.37
N ILE A 260 23.73 7.71 -8.76
CA ILE A 260 24.24 7.65 -10.13
C ILE A 260 23.12 7.28 -11.10
N SER A 261 22.28 6.30 -10.75
CA SER A 261 21.18 5.84 -11.60
C SER A 261 20.13 6.93 -11.88
N LEU A 262 19.98 7.92 -10.98
CA LEU A 262 19.09 9.07 -11.17
C LEU A 262 19.55 10.01 -12.30
N ALA A 263 20.84 10.01 -12.66
CA ALA A 263 21.38 10.82 -13.75
C ALA A 263 21.06 10.24 -15.14
N LEU A 264 20.82 8.92 -15.21
CA LEU A 264 20.67 8.17 -16.46
C LEU A 264 19.22 8.04 -16.93
N MET A 265 18.23 8.51 -16.16
CA MET A 265 16.82 8.37 -16.50
C MET A 265 16.36 9.29 -17.65
N PRO A 266 15.84 8.74 -18.76
CA PRO A 266 15.18 9.55 -19.78
C PRO A 266 13.79 10.01 -19.31
N ILE A 267 13.49 11.29 -19.54
CA ILE A 267 12.28 11.96 -19.03
C ILE A 267 11.06 11.75 -19.95
N MET A 268 11.26 11.32 -21.20
CA MET A 268 10.16 11.16 -22.17
C MET A 268 10.17 9.76 -22.78
N ALA A 269 9.18 8.96 -22.40
CA ALA A 269 8.74 7.82 -23.19
C ALA A 269 7.28 8.07 -23.60
N GLU A 270 6.97 7.89 -24.88
CA GLU A 270 5.61 8.03 -25.40
C GLU A 270 4.69 6.96 -24.80
N LYS A 271 3.53 7.40 -24.32
CA LYS A 271 2.53 6.52 -23.73
C LYS A 271 1.73 5.82 -24.82
N LYS A 272 1.95 4.52 -25.00
CA LYS A 272 1.08 3.65 -25.81
C LYS A 272 -0.13 3.20 -24.97
N ALA A 273 -1.34 3.38 -25.50
CA ALA A 273 -2.57 3.02 -24.80
C ALA A 273 -2.79 1.48 -24.76
N LEU A 274 -3.24 0.98 -23.61
CA LEU A 274 -3.64 -0.41 -23.39
C LEU A 274 -5.00 -0.74 -24.05
N THR A 275 -5.06 -1.79 -24.88
CA THR A 275 -6.26 -2.21 -25.62
C THR A 275 -6.84 -3.56 -25.14
N PHE A 276 -6.82 -3.84 -23.84
CA PHE A 276 -7.47 -5.05 -23.30
C PHE A 276 -9.00 -5.03 -23.48
N LEU A 277 -9.61 -6.20 -23.73
CA LEU A 277 -11.07 -6.35 -23.90
C LEU A 277 -11.70 -5.47 -25.00
N HIS A 278 -10.97 -5.17 -26.08
CA HIS A 278 -11.53 -4.40 -27.21
C HIS A 278 -12.72 -5.10 -27.87
N LYS A 279 -12.72 -6.44 -27.89
CA LYS A 279 -13.73 -7.29 -28.55
C LYS A 279 -15.06 -7.42 -27.81
N LEU A 280 -15.17 -6.96 -26.56
CA LEU A 280 -16.43 -7.04 -25.82
C LEU A 280 -17.36 -5.89 -26.29
N PRO A 281 -18.51 -6.15 -26.94
CA PRO A 281 -19.36 -5.09 -27.48
C PRO A 281 -20.10 -4.32 -26.37
N PHE A 282 -20.51 -3.09 -26.66
CA PHE A 282 -21.48 -2.39 -25.81
C PHE A 282 -22.89 -2.88 -26.13
N SER A 283 -23.70 -3.10 -25.10
CA SER A 283 -25.12 -3.48 -25.26
C SER A 283 -25.97 -2.27 -25.66
N SER A 284 -27.10 -2.53 -26.34
CA SER A 284 -28.14 -1.53 -26.63
C SER A 284 -28.83 -1.00 -25.37
N SER A 285 -28.82 -1.76 -24.27
CA SER A 285 -29.33 -1.32 -22.97
C SER A 285 -28.36 -0.35 -22.29
N LYS A 286 -28.85 0.86 -21.95
CA LYS A 286 -28.08 1.86 -21.19
C LYS A 286 -27.49 1.31 -19.88
N LYS A 287 -28.25 0.44 -19.20
CA LYS A 287 -27.88 -0.17 -17.91
C LYS A 287 -26.76 -1.19 -18.05
N TRP A 288 -26.86 -2.09 -19.03
CA TRP A 288 -25.80 -3.05 -19.34
C TRP A 288 -24.54 -2.39 -19.90
N SER A 289 -24.71 -1.33 -20.69
CA SER A 289 -23.58 -0.54 -21.19
C SER A 289 -22.78 0.10 -20.05
N LEU A 290 -23.44 0.57 -18.98
CA LEU A 290 -22.76 1.06 -17.77
C LEU A 290 -21.93 -0.03 -17.08
N ILE A 291 -22.50 -1.24 -16.89
CA ILE A 291 -21.78 -2.37 -16.29
C ILE A 291 -20.53 -2.71 -17.13
N VAL A 292 -20.71 -2.88 -18.44
CA VAL A 292 -19.62 -3.20 -19.39
C VAL A 292 -18.56 -2.11 -19.41
N LYS A 293 -18.98 -0.83 -19.37
CA LYS A 293 -18.08 0.31 -19.28
C LYS A 293 -17.25 0.23 -18.01
N GLU A 294 -17.87 -0.02 -16.86
CA GLU A 294 -17.19 -0.09 -15.57
C GLU A 294 -16.15 -1.22 -15.56
N ILE A 295 -16.51 -2.42 -16.03
CA ILE A 295 -15.58 -3.55 -16.17
C ILE A 295 -14.38 -3.17 -17.06
N LYS A 296 -14.64 -2.62 -18.26
CA LYS A 296 -13.55 -2.19 -19.17
C LYS A 296 -12.69 -1.08 -18.57
N SER A 297 -13.31 -0.12 -17.87
CA SER A 297 -12.62 0.99 -17.23
C SER A 297 -11.67 0.48 -16.14
N GLN A 298 -12.13 -0.43 -15.29
CA GLN A 298 -11.31 -0.98 -14.21
C GLN A 298 -10.22 -1.93 -14.70
N VAL A 299 -10.51 -2.81 -15.69
CA VAL A 299 -9.53 -3.76 -16.24
C VAL A 299 -8.47 -3.08 -17.10
N ARG A 300 -8.80 -1.94 -17.74
CA ARG A 300 -7.82 -1.14 -18.48
C ARG A 300 -7.12 -0.10 -17.61
N ASN A 301 -7.54 0.06 -16.36
CA ASN A 301 -6.88 0.97 -15.45
C ASN A 301 -5.54 0.36 -15.00
N GLU A 302 -4.47 1.01 -15.43
CA GLU A 302 -3.08 0.73 -15.10
C GLU A 302 -2.85 0.50 -13.59
N GLU A 303 -3.46 1.31 -12.73
CA GLU A 303 -3.31 1.21 -11.27
C GLU A 303 -4.01 -0.04 -10.72
N ASN A 304 -5.17 -0.42 -11.28
CA ASN A 304 -5.87 -1.63 -10.85
C ASN A 304 -5.18 -2.90 -11.33
N ILE A 305 -4.70 -2.91 -12.58
CA ILE A 305 -3.91 -4.02 -13.12
C ILE A 305 -2.73 -4.26 -12.19
N LEU A 306 -2.07 -3.19 -11.76
CA LEU A 306 -0.92 -3.35 -10.92
C LEU A 306 -1.27 -3.70 -9.48
N ASN A 307 -2.31 -3.10 -8.88
CA ASN A 307 -2.78 -3.56 -7.57
C ASN A 307 -3.11 -5.06 -7.61
N PHE A 308 -3.73 -5.54 -8.69
CA PHE A 308 -3.99 -6.96 -8.90
C PHE A 308 -2.69 -7.77 -8.99
N LEU A 309 -1.68 -7.34 -9.75
CA LEU A 309 -0.39 -8.03 -9.85
C LEU A 309 0.37 -8.05 -8.50
N ILE A 310 0.37 -6.94 -7.76
CA ILE A 310 0.96 -6.85 -6.43
C ILE A 310 0.29 -7.87 -5.50
N LEU A 311 -1.05 -7.85 -5.44
CA LEU A 311 -1.83 -8.77 -4.62
C LEU A 311 -1.57 -10.23 -5.01
N LEU A 312 -1.60 -10.53 -6.31
CA LEU A 312 -1.35 -11.85 -6.83
C LEU A 312 0.01 -12.38 -6.37
N ILE A 313 1.07 -11.58 -6.52
CA ILE A 313 2.41 -12.03 -6.16
C ILE A 313 2.56 -12.18 -4.64
N VAL A 314 1.97 -11.29 -3.84
CA VAL A 314 1.93 -11.44 -2.37
C VAL A 314 1.19 -12.71 -1.95
N ILE A 315 0.05 -13.01 -2.59
CA ILE A 315 -0.72 -14.22 -2.35
C ILE A 315 0.10 -15.47 -2.70
N LEU A 316 0.81 -15.46 -3.85
CA LEU A 316 1.68 -16.57 -4.25
C LEU A 316 2.86 -16.74 -3.28
N PHE A 317 3.47 -15.64 -2.82
CA PHE A 317 4.51 -15.67 -1.80
C PHE A 317 4.03 -16.37 -0.53
N VAL A 318 2.87 -15.94 -0.01
CA VAL A 318 2.29 -16.52 1.20
C VAL A 318 1.95 -18.00 1.01
N ARG A 319 1.36 -18.35 -0.14
CA ARG A 319 1.01 -19.72 -0.50
C ARG A 319 2.23 -20.64 -0.53
N TYR A 320 3.27 -20.27 -1.26
CA TYR A 320 4.39 -21.16 -1.52
C TYR A 320 5.46 -21.12 -0.43
N GLN A 321 5.72 -19.98 0.21
CA GLN A 321 6.73 -19.89 1.27
C GLN A 321 6.26 -20.47 2.58
N PHE A 322 5.00 -20.19 2.97
CA PHE A 322 4.46 -20.65 4.26
C PHE A 322 3.58 -21.89 4.12
N ALA A 323 3.52 -22.49 2.92
CA ALA A 323 2.58 -23.56 2.57
C ALA A 323 1.11 -23.22 2.92
N PHE A 324 0.79 -21.92 3.04
CA PHE A 324 -0.47 -21.45 3.58
C PHE A 324 -1.61 -21.82 2.63
N ARG A 325 -2.66 -22.45 3.15
CA ARG A 325 -3.85 -22.81 2.36
C ARG A 325 -4.89 -21.70 2.54
N PHE A 326 -5.26 -21.05 1.44
CA PHE A 326 -6.36 -20.09 1.41
C PHE A 326 -7.73 -20.81 1.37
N GLU A 327 -7.91 -21.75 2.28
CA GLU A 327 -9.11 -22.56 2.48
C GLU A 327 -9.81 -22.12 3.79
N GLY A 328 -11.08 -22.51 3.98
CA GLY A 328 -11.80 -22.13 5.19
C GLY A 328 -11.96 -20.61 5.35
N GLU A 329 -11.67 -20.10 6.55
CA GLU A 329 -11.75 -18.66 6.86
C GLU A 329 -10.70 -17.82 6.13
N ALA A 330 -9.58 -18.42 5.74
CA ALA A 330 -8.53 -17.73 4.99
C ALA A 330 -8.98 -17.33 3.57
N PHE A 331 -9.98 -18.01 3.01
CA PHE A 331 -10.62 -17.63 1.75
C PHE A 331 -11.26 -16.23 1.83
N PHE A 332 -11.76 -15.83 3.01
CA PHE A 332 -12.39 -14.52 3.21
C PHE A 332 -11.40 -13.37 2.99
N VAL A 333 -10.11 -13.59 3.25
CA VAL A 333 -9.05 -12.61 2.98
C VAL A 333 -8.94 -12.35 1.47
N LEU A 334 -9.00 -13.39 0.64
CA LEU A 334 -8.98 -13.24 -0.82
C LEU A 334 -10.21 -12.46 -1.31
N CYS A 335 -11.39 -12.74 -0.74
CA CYS A 335 -12.62 -12.02 -1.05
C CYS A 335 -12.54 -10.54 -0.66
N ALA A 336 -11.97 -10.22 0.51
CA ALA A 336 -11.78 -8.85 0.97
C ALA A 336 -10.80 -8.07 0.08
N LEU A 337 -9.68 -8.69 -0.32
CA LEU A 337 -8.67 -8.07 -1.17
C LEU A 337 -9.18 -7.78 -2.59
N ALA A 338 -10.05 -8.62 -3.14
CA ALA A 338 -10.66 -8.38 -4.46
C ALA A 338 -11.53 -7.10 -4.50
N GLY A 339 -12.08 -6.68 -3.36
CA GLY A 339 -12.85 -5.44 -3.21
C GLY A 339 -12.04 -4.15 -3.44
N LEU A 340 -10.70 -4.20 -3.36
CA LEU A 340 -9.81 -3.03 -3.52
C LEU A 340 -9.98 -2.30 -4.86
N THR A 341 -10.44 -3.00 -5.91
CA THR A 341 -10.67 -2.42 -7.24
C THR A 341 -11.75 -1.33 -7.25
N ALA A 342 -12.70 -1.37 -6.31
CA ALA A 342 -13.78 -0.40 -6.21
C ALA A 342 -13.31 1.01 -5.85
N PHE A 343 -12.14 1.12 -5.20
CA PHE A 343 -11.61 2.38 -4.73
C PHE A 343 -11.33 3.38 -5.87
N ASN A 344 -10.86 2.89 -7.02
CA ASN A 344 -10.54 3.72 -8.18
C ASN A 344 -11.78 4.12 -9.02
N SER A 345 -12.97 3.59 -8.72
CA SER A 345 -14.15 3.69 -9.59
C SER A 345 -14.65 5.11 -9.83
N PHE A 346 -14.83 5.89 -8.76
CA PHE A 346 -15.41 7.22 -8.88
C PHE A 346 -14.45 8.21 -9.56
N GLY A 347 -13.17 8.18 -9.19
CA GLY A 347 -12.14 9.06 -9.75
C GLY A 347 -11.97 8.94 -11.28
N ASN A 348 -12.06 7.71 -11.81
CA ASN A 348 -11.94 7.47 -13.26
C ASN A 348 -13.07 8.09 -14.10
N ASP A 349 -14.20 8.37 -13.48
CA ASP A 349 -15.44 8.70 -14.17
C ASP A 349 -15.99 10.09 -13.81
N LYS A 350 -15.25 10.88 -13.04
CA LYS A 350 -15.66 12.23 -12.60
C LYS A 350 -16.14 13.10 -13.77
N ARG A 351 -15.41 13.09 -14.89
CA ARG A 351 -15.75 13.85 -16.10
C ARG A 351 -16.94 13.29 -16.89
N MET A 352 -17.37 12.07 -16.62
CA MET A 352 -18.50 11.42 -17.30
C MET A 352 -19.83 11.63 -16.56
N LEU A 353 -19.80 12.21 -15.35
CA LEU A 353 -21.01 12.47 -14.56
C LEU A 353 -21.99 13.41 -15.28
N GLY A 354 -21.48 14.44 -15.96
CA GLY A 354 -22.27 15.32 -16.81
C GLY A 354 -22.93 14.57 -17.99
N MET A 355 -22.20 13.64 -18.62
CA MET A 355 -22.75 12.82 -19.71
C MET A 355 -23.85 11.87 -19.22
N TYR A 356 -23.71 11.28 -18.02
CA TYR A 356 -24.78 10.43 -17.49
C TYR A 356 -26.10 11.19 -17.29
N LYS A 357 -26.00 12.48 -16.94
CA LYS A 357 -27.15 13.36 -16.80
C LYS A 357 -27.80 13.65 -18.16
N THR A 358 -27.01 13.92 -19.20
CA THR A 358 -27.54 14.13 -20.56
C THR A 358 -28.18 12.87 -21.15
N PHE A 359 -27.69 11.67 -20.79
CA PHE A 359 -28.31 10.40 -21.19
C PHE A 359 -29.57 10.01 -20.39
N GLY A 360 -29.98 10.83 -19.41
CA GLY A 360 -31.20 10.65 -18.61
C GLY A 360 -31.09 9.58 -17.52
N LEU A 361 -29.88 9.23 -17.08
CA LEU A 361 -29.66 8.21 -16.04
C LEU A 361 -29.80 8.85 -14.64
N ARG A 362 -30.59 8.22 -13.76
CA ARG A 362 -30.75 8.71 -12.38
C ARG A 362 -29.50 8.38 -11.55
N SER A 363 -29.19 9.20 -10.53
CA SER A 363 -28.03 8.97 -9.63
C SER A 363 -28.06 7.57 -8.97
N ARG A 364 -29.25 7.11 -8.55
CA ARG A 364 -29.49 5.74 -8.04
C ARG A 364 -29.03 4.66 -9.00
N GLU A 365 -29.41 4.82 -10.27
CA GLU A 365 -29.13 3.83 -11.31
C GLU A 365 -27.65 3.79 -11.61
N VAL A 366 -27.00 4.95 -11.74
CA VAL A 366 -25.55 5.01 -11.99
C VAL A 366 -24.77 4.37 -10.84
N ALA A 367 -25.10 4.69 -9.58
CA ALA A 367 -24.43 4.09 -8.42
C ALA A 367 -24.59 2.56 -8.39
N LEU A 368 -25.80 2.05 -8.62
CA LEU A 368 -26.11 0.62 -8.57
C LEU A 368 -25.45 -0.16 -9.71
N TYR A 369 -25.54 0.30 -10.96
CA TYR A 369 -24.96 -0.42 -12.10
C TYR A 369 -23.43 -0.34 -12.11
N LYS A 370 -22.84 0.72 -11.56
CA LYS A 370 -21.40 0.76 -11.29
C LYS A 370 -21.00 -0.26 -10.23
N PHE A 371 -21.72 -0.29 -9.11
CA PHE A 371 -21.46 -1.24 -8.04
C PHE A 371 -21.51 -2.70 -8.54
N LEU A 372 -22.52 -3.05 -9.36
CA LEU A 372 -22.60 -4.36 -10.02
C LEU A 372 -21.39 -4.66 -10.94
N GLY A 373 -20.93 -3.67 -11.71
CA GLY A 373 -19.72 -3.81 -12.52
C GLY A 373 -18.47 -4.08 -11.69
N LEU A 374 -18.34 -3.43 -10.54
CA LEU A 374 -17.22 -3.64 -9.60
C LEU A 374 -17.27 -5.02 -8.95
N LEU A 375 -18.45 -5.48 -8.54
CA LEU A 375 -18.64 -6.84 -8.02
C LEU A 375 -18.20 -7.90 -9.04
N LEU A 376 -18.57 -7.73 -10.31
CA LEU A 376 -18.15 -8.65 -11.38
C LEU A 376 -16.63 -8.68 -11.56
N VAL A 377 -15.97 -7.53 -11.48
CA VAL A 377 -14.49 -7.45 -11.50
C VAL A 377 -13.90 -8.19 -10.29
N GLY A 378 -14.46 -8.00 -9.10
CA GLY A 378 -14.04 -8.69 -7.89
C GLY A 378 -14.18 -10.22 -8.00
N VAL A 379 -15.30 -10.70 -8.54
CA VAL A 379 -15.51 -12.14 -8.82
C VAL A 379 -14.45 -12.68 -9.78
N ILE A 380 -14.17 -11.97 -10.87
CA ILE A 380 -13.12 -12.36 -11.82
C ILE A 380 -11.76 -12.45 -11.12
N GLN A 381 -11.44 -11.51 -10.23
CA GLN A 381 -10.18 -11.53 -9.48
C GLN A 381 -10.09 -12.73 -8.52
N ILE A 382 -11.15 -13.04 -7.79
CA ILE A 382 -11.19 -14.22 -6.90
C ILE A 382 -10.95 -15.50 -7.71
N VAL A 383 -11.61 -15.65 -8.87
CA VAL A 383 -11.40 -16.80 -9.76
C VAL A 383 -9.94 -16.90 -10.19
N LEU A 384 -9.31 -15.78 -10.56
CA LEU A 384 -7.88 -15.77 -10.90
C LEU A 384 -6.99 -16.13 -9.70
N PHE A 385 -7.29 -15.64 -8.50
CA PHE A 385 -6.56 -16.01 -7.29
C PHE A 385 -6.70 -17.49 -6.95
N MET A 386 -7.89 -18.06 -7.08
CA MET A 386 -8.12 -19.50 -6.85
C MET A 386 -7.36 -20.37 -7.85
N ILE A 387 -7.41 -20.03 -9.15
CA ILE A 387 -6.68 -20.76 -10.20
C ILE A 387 -5.17 -20.71 -9.95
N THR A 388 -4.63 -19.55 -9.59
CA THR A 388 -3.18 -19.35 -9.43
C THR A 388 -2.63 -19.96 -8.15
N THR A 389 -3.43 -20.05 -7.08
CA THR A 389 -3.03 -20.68 -5.81
C THR A 389 -3.39 -22.16 -5.72
N LEU A 390 -4.15 -22.68 -6.70
CA LEU A 390 -4.75 -24.02 -6.69
C LEU A 390 -5.52 -24.27 -5.39
N THR A 391 -6.33 -23.29 -4.98
CA THR A 391 -7.18 -23.38 -3.78
C THR A 391 -8.65 -23.28 -4.19
N LEU A 392 -9.49 -24.11 -3.58
CA LEU A 392 -10.93 -24.11 -3.76
C LEU A 392 -11.58 -24.36 -2.40
N PRO A 393 -12.58 -23.57 -1.99
CA PRO A 393 -13.29 -23.82 -0.75
C PRO A 393 -14.10 -25.12 -0.84
N ASP A 394 -13.94 -25.99 0.16
CA ASP A 394 -14.55 -27.32 0.19
C ASP A 394 -16.06 -27.31 0.50
N GLN A 395 -16.59 -26.19 0.99
CA GLN A 395 -17.99 -26.08 1.42
C GLN A 395 -18.69 -24.88 0.76
N ILE A 396 -19.91 -25.11 0.27
CA ILE A 396 -20.77 -24.07 -0.32
C ILE A 396 -21.03 -22.92 0.67
N TRP A 397 -21.12 -23.22 1.97
CA TRP A 397 -21.31 -22.21 3.00
C TRP A 397 -20.18 -21.18 3.07
N ILE A 398 -18.93 -21.63 2.91
CA ILE A 398 -17.74 -20.77 2.85
C ILE A 398 -17.80 -19.86 1.61
N VAL A 399 -18.29 -20.37 0.48
CA VAL A 399 -18.48 -19.58 -0.75
C VAL A 399 -19.53 -18.48 -0.54
N LEU A 400 -20.65 -18.78 0.13
CA LEU A 400 -21.70 -17.80 0.42
C LEU A 400 -21.22 -16.70 1.37
N ILE A 401 -20.49 -17.06 2.44
CA ILE A 401 -19.87 -16.09 3.34
C ILE A 401 -18.83 -15.26 2.59
N GLY A 402 -17.98 -15.87 1.77
CA GLY A 402 -16.99 -15.16 0.96
C GLY A 402 -17.63 -14.19 -0.03
N ALA A 403 -18.78 -14.54 -0.63
CA ALA A 403 -19.55 -13.63 -1.48
C ALA A 403 -20.08 -12.42 -0.69
N ALA A 404 -20.57 -12.63 0.54
CA ALA A 404 -20.98 -11.53 1.42
C ALA A 404 -19.78 -10.63 1.78
N VAL A 405 -18.63 -11.21 2.13
CA VAL A 405 -17.39 -10.48 2.40
C VAL A 405 -16.95 -9.64 1.20
N LEU A 406 -17.03 -10.20 -0.02
CA LEU A 406 -16.74 -9.45 -1.24
C LEU A 406 -17.67 -8.26 -1.43
N VAL A 407 -18.98 -8.44 -1.22
CA VAL A 407 -19.97 -7.36 -1.34
C VAL A 407 -19.66 -6.25 -0.35
N ASN A 408 -19.39 -6.62 0.91
CA ASN A 408 -19.11 -5.69 1.99
C ASN A 408 -17.81 -4.91 1.75
N ALA A 409 -16.73 -5.61 1.38
CA ALA A 409 -15.46 -5.00 1.04
C ALA A 409 -15.63 -4.03 -0.16
N THR A 410 -16.24 -4.48 -1.25
CA THR A 410 -16.49 -3.65 -2.45
C THR A 410 -17.30 -2.42 -2.09
N ALA A 411 -18.31 -2.53 -1.23
CA ALA A 411 -19.14 -1.42 -0.78
C ALA A 411 -18.34 -0.41 0.05
N LEU A 412 -17.55 -0.88 1.00
CA LEU A 412 -16.66 -0.04 1.81
C LEU A 412 -15.67 0.73 0.92
N PHE A 413 -14.95 0.04 0.04
CA PHE A 413 -13.99 0.65 -0.87
C PHE A 413 -14.65 1.63 -1.84
N TYR A 414 -15.89 1.35 -2.27
CA TYR A 414 -16.64 2.25 -3.12
C TYR A 414 -17.06 3.53 -2.39
N VAL A 415 -17.51 3.45 -1.14
CA VAL A 415 -17.80 4.63 -0.30
C VAL A 415 -16.56 5.48 -0.11
N VAL A 416 -15.42 4.85 0.24
CA VAL A 416 -14.16 5.57 0.41
C VAL A 416 -13.74 6.25 -0.89
N GLY A 417 -13.89 5.58 -2.04
CA GLY A 417 -13.61 6.16 -3.36
C GLY A 417 -14.54 7.30 -3.78
N ILE A 418 -15.80 7.31 -3.33
CA ILE A 418 -16.75 8.41 -3.56
C ILE A 418 -16.39 9.64 -2.70
N LEU A 419 -16.02 9.41 -1.44
CA LEU A 419 -15.65 10.47 -0.50
C LEU A 419 -14.28 11.08 -0.85
N LEU A 420 -13.31 10.22 -1.15
CA LEU A 420 -11.92 10.52 -1.47
C LEU A 420 -11.59 10.07 -2.91
N PRO A 421 -12.10 10.79 -3.94
CA PRO A 421 -11.86 10.42 -5.31
C PRO A 421 -10.38 10.58 -5.66
N LEU A 422 -9.80 9.51 -6.21
CA LEU A 422 -8.44 9.54 -6.72
C LEU A 422 -8.35 10.40 -7.98
N ASP A 423 -7.59 11.47 -7.88
CA ASP A 423 -7.26 12.29 -9.04
C ASP A 423 -6.01 11.70 -9.71
N ARG A 424 -6.13 11.26 -10.97
CA ARG A 424 -4.99 10.80 -11.77
C ARG A 424 -3.90 11.87 -11.94
N ASN A 425 -4.23 13.13 -11.72
CA ASN A 425 -3.26 14.23 -11.75
C ASN A 425 -2.52 14.40 -10.40
N ASN A 426 -2.85 13.60 -9.38
CA ASN A 426 -2.24 13.70 -8.07
C ASN A 426 -1.98 12.31 -7.46
N PRO A 427 -0.76 11.78 -7.60
CA PRO A 427 -0.39 10.45 -7.10
C PRO A 427 -0.48 10.28 -5.58
N TYR A 428 -0.51 11.39 -4.84
CA TYR A 428 -0.54 11.40 -3.39
C TYR A 428 -1.95 11.18 -2.81
N THR A 429 -3.02 11.41 -3.58
CA THR A 429 -4.37 10.97 -3.19
C THR A 429 -4.46 9.45 -3.06
N GLY A 430 -3.75 8.71 -3.92
CA GLY A 430 -3.60 7.25 -3.86
C GLY A 430 -2.89 6.77 -2.61
N ILE A 431 -1.77 7.41 -2.29
CA ILE A 431 -0.94 7.07 -1.12
C ILE A 431 -1.68 7.40 0.18
N PHE A 432 -2.30 8.58 0.27
CA PHE A 432 -3.03 9.00 1.47
C PHE A 432 -4.27 8.12 1.69
N SER A 433 -4.97 7.77 0.62
CA SER A 433 -6.15 6.91 0.74
C SER A 433 -5.78 5.47 1.04
N PHE A 434 -4.69 4.93 0.52
CA PHE A 434 -4.20 3.59 0.85
C PHE A 434 -3.58 3.51 2.25
N GLY A 435 -2.84 4.55 2.67
CA GLY A 435 -2.33 4.68 4.04
C GLY A 435 -3.46 4.81 5.05
N ALA A 436 -4.47 5.63 4.76
CA ALA A 436 -5.72 5.66 5.51
C ALA A 436 -6.40 4.28 5.48
N LEU A 437 -6.37 3.57 4.36
CA LEU A 437 -6.98 2.25 4.24
C LEU A 437 -6.33 1.18 5.11
N ILE A 438 -5.00 1.13 5.17
CA ILE A 438 -4.26 0.23 6.07
C ILE A 438 -4.56 0.60 7.52
N LEU A 439 -4.54 1.91 7.84
CA LEU A 439 -4.88 2.43 9.17
C LEU A 439 -6.36 2.19 9.54
N ILE A 440 -7.26 2.01 8.58
CA ILE A 440 -8.69 1.73 8.77
C ILE A 440 -8.94 0.23 8.87
N MET A 441 -8.36 -0.57 7.96
CA MET A 441 -8.61 -2.01 7.90
C MET A 441 -7.98 -2.77 9.06
N ILE A 442 -6.78 -2.40 9.52
CA ILE A 442 -6.13 -3.09 10.64
C ILE A 442 -7.00 -2.99 11.92
N PRO A 443 -7.45 -1.79 12.36
CA PRO A 443 -8.36 -1.68 13.50
C PRO A 443 -9.74 -2.30 13.25
N ILE A 444 -10.34 -2.16 12.06
CA ILE A 444 -11.69 -2.72 11.80
C ILE A 444 -11.69 -4.24 11.80
N VAL A 445 -10.69 -4.89 11.18
CA VAL A 445 -10.56 -6.36 11.18
C VAL A 445 -10.30 -6.88 12.59
N PHE A 446 -9.51 -6.16 13.39
CA PHE A 446 -9.17 -6.57 14.75
C PHE A 446 -10.29 -6.31 15.75
N ILE A 447 -10.95 -5.14 15.71
CA ILE A 447 -12.18 -4.86 16.48
C ILE A 447 -13.27 -5.84 16.08
N GLY A 448 -13.39 -6.14 14.78
CA GLY A 448 -14.24 -7.20 14.26
C GLY A 448 -13.95 -8.50 14.98
N ASN A 449 -12.77 -9.09 14.83
CA ASN A 449 -12.48 -10.40 15.41
C ASN A 449 -12.51 -10.42 16.96
N TYR A 450 -12.07 -9.37 17.63
CA TYR A 450 -11.98 -9.34 19.10
C TYR A 450 -13.33 -9.06 19.78
N VAL A 451 -14.15 -8.15 19.25
CA VAL A 451 -15.48 -7.82 19.82
C VAL A 451 -16.55 -8.82 19.34
N ILE A 452 -16.46 -9.28 18.09
CA ILE A 452 -17.41 -10.26 17.54
C ILE A 452 -17.16 -11.61 18.20
N GLY A 453 -15.90 -12.03 18.39
CA GLY A 453 -15.54 -13.33 18.98
C GLY A 453 -16.12 -13.62 20.36
N GLU A 454 -16.38 -12.58 21.18
CA GLU A 454 -16.99 -12.73 22.51
C GLU A 454 -18.52 -12.53 22.53
N SER A 455 -19.13 -12.18 21.40
CA SER A 455 -20.56 -11.86 21.31
C SER A 455 -21.40 -13.03 20.79
N SER A 456 -22.68 -13.11 21.20
CA SER A 456 -23.60 -14.15 20.71
C SER A 456 -23.77 -14.10 19.19
N GLN A 457 -23.80 -15.26 18.53
CA GLN A 457 -23.89 -15.40 17.07
C GLN A 457 -25.03 -14.58 16.42
N MET A 458 -26.16 -14.41 17.11
CA MET A 458 -27.29 -13.60 16.65
C MET A 458 -26.99 -12.09 16.63
N LEU A 459 -26.28 -11.57 17.64
CA LEU A 459 -25.86 -10.17 17.72
C LEU A 459 -24.85 -9.84 16.60
N GLN A 460 -23.96 -10.79 16.29
CA GLN A 460 -22.99 -10.66 15.20
C GLN A 460 -23.68 -10.47 13.85
N TRP A 461 -24.67 -11.32 13.52
CA TRP A 461 -25.44 -11.21 12.27
C TRP A 461 -26.25 -9.91 12.18
N LEU A 462 -26.82 -9.45 13.30
CA LEU A 462 -27.53 -8.16 13.35
C LEU A 462 -26.60 -6.97 13.12
N LEU A 463 -25.39 -6.99 13.70
CA LEU A 463 -24.38 -5.94 13.49
C LEU A 463 -23.89 -5.92 12.04
N VAL A 464 -23.64 -7.08 11.43
CA VAL A 464 -23.28 -7.19 10.01
C VAL A 464 -24.39 -6.63 9.11
N ALA A 465 -25.65 -7.00 9.35
CA ALA A 465 -26.79 -6.50 8.60
C ALA A 465 -26.99 -4.98 8.77
N GLY A 466 -26.80 -4.46 9.98
CA GLY A 466 -26.84 -3.03 10.28
C GLY A 466 -25.73 -2.26 9.56
N PHE A 467 -24.50 -2.80 9.54
CA PHE A 467 -23.36 -2.22 8.84
C PHE A 467 -23.57 -2.21 7.32
N GLU A 468 -24.09 -3.29 6.74
CA GLU A 468 -24.47 -3.38 5.32
C GLU A 468 -25.50 -2.30 4.94
N CYS A 469 -26.55 -2.13 5.75
CA CYS A 469 -27.55 -1.08 5.54
C CYS A 469 -26.95 0.34 5.61
N LEU A 470 -26.03 0.56 6.55
CA LEU A 470 -25.27 1.81 6.67
C LEU A 470 -24.41 2.08 5.43
N LEU A 471 -23.72 1.06 4.92
CA LEU A 471 -22.90 1.18 3.70
C LEU A 471 -23.76 1.49 2.47
N ILE A 472 -24.88 0.79 2.28
CA ILE A 472 -25.80 1.06 1.17
C ILE A 472 -26.34 2.50 1.26
N PHE A 473 -26.73 2.94 2.46
CA PHE A 473 -27.15 4.31 2.69
C PHE A 473 -26.04 5.32 2.37
N ALA A 474 -24.80 5.06 2.79
CA ALA A 474 -23.63 5.90 2.54
C ALA A 474 -23.29 5.99 1.05
N ILE A 475 -23.32 4.86 0.32
CA ILE A 475 -23.15 4.83 -1.14
C ILE A 475 -24.20 5.73 -1.79
N TYR A 476 -25.47 5.54 -1.41
CA TYR A 476 -26.57 6.25 -2.04
C TYR A 476 -26.51 7.77 -1.79
N LYS A 477 -26.32 8.18 -0.53
CA LYS A 477 -26.23 9.59 -0.15
C LYS A 477 -24.95 10.25 -0.68
N GLY A 478 -23.81 9.59 -0.54
CA GLY A 478 -22.52 10.08 -1.00
C GLY A 478 -22.50 10.28 -2.52
N PHE A 479 -22.98 9.28 -3.28
CA PHE A 479 -23.04 9.38 -4.73
C PHE A 479 -24.04 10.42 -5.19
N SER A 480 -25.22 10.53 -4.55
CA SER A 480 -26.21 11.56 -4.89
C SER A 480 -25.69 12.97 -4.67
N TRP A 481 -24.97 13.20 -3.56
CA TRP A 481 -24.33 14.50 -3.27
C TRP A 481 -23.27 14.85 -4.31
N ARG A 482 -22.38 13.91 -4.63
CA ARG A 482 -21.36 14.11 -5.67
C ARG A 482 -21.97 14.34 -7.06
N TYR A 483 -22.98 13.55 -7.42
CA TYR A 483 -23.65 13.64 -8.72
C TYR A 483 -24.31 15.01 -8.92
N SER A 484 -24.86 15.64 -7.87
CA SER A 484 -25.43 16.98 -7.99
C SER A 484 -24.38 18.08 -8.13
N HIS A 485 -23.25 17.97 -7.43
CA HIS A 485 -22.19 19.00 -7.40
C HIS A 485 -21.24 18.91 -8.60
N ASP A 486 -20.82 17.70 -8.99
CA ASP A 486 -19.80 17.47 -10.01
C ASP A 486 -20.39 17.31 -11.43
N SER A 487 -21.73 17.25 -11.59
CA SER A 487 -22.37 17.18 -12.93
C SER A 487 -22.61 18.55 -13.58
N THR A 488 -22.37 19.64 -12.85
CA THR A 488 -22.57 21.02 -13.29
C THR A 488 -21.27 21.78 -13.55
N SER A 489 -20.12 21.18 -13.20
CA SER A 489 -18.76 21.66 -13.48
C SER A 489 -18.18 20.96 -14.70
#